data_AF-A0AAD5C1M1-F1
#
_entry.id   AF-A0AAD5C1M1-F1
#
_cell.length_a   1.000
_cell.length_b   1.000
_cell.length_c   1.000
_cell.angle_alpha   90.00
_cell.angle_beta   90.00
_cell.angle_gamma   90.00
#
_symmetry.space_group_name_H-M   'P 1'
#
loop_
_entity.id
_entity.type
_entity.pdbx_description
1 polymer ?
#
loop_
_entity_poly.entity_id
_entity_poly.type
_entity_poly.pdbx_seq_one_letter_code
_entity_poly.pdbx_strand_id
1 'polypeptide(L)'
;FFLELMKVPRTESKLKVFSFKLQFGSQVSDLRKSLNSVRSSSKFKRVMQTILSLGNALNQGTARGSAVGFRLDSLLKLTDTRARNNRMTLMHYLCKVLADKLPELLDFSKDLDSLEPASKVQLKYLAEEMQTISKGLEKVVQELSTAENDGPISEKFRIALKEFLCSAEGEARALASLYSLVGKSVDALILYFGEDPARCPYEHVGIKKAPVPAS
;
A
#
# COMPACT_ATOMS: atom_id res chain seq x y z
N PHE A 1 -26.08 34.28 -16.93
CA PHE A 1 -25.31 33.16 -16.34
C PHE A 1 -26.21 32.13 -15.66
N PHE A 2 -26.80 32.39 -14.49
CA PHE A 2 -27.62 31.39 -13.76
C PHE A 2 -28.81 30.84 -14.56
N LEU A 3 -29.49 31.66 -15.36
CA LEU A 3 -30.58 31.23 -16.24
C LEU A 3 -30.14 30.21 -17.30
N GLU A 4 -28.91 30.32 -17.83
CA GLU A 4 -28.36 29.32 -18.75
C GLU A 4 -27.94 28.06 -18.00
N LEU A 5 -27.40 28.21 -16.79
CA LEU A 5 -27.01 27.09 -15.94
C LEU A 5 -28.22 26.23 -15.50
N MET A 6 -29.39 26.85 -15.31
CA MET A 6 -30.65 26.15 -15.00
C MET A 6 -31.17 25.30 -16.16
N LYS A 7 -30.74 25.57 -17.40
CA LYS A 7 -31.10 24.74 -18.55
C LYS A 7 -30.36 23.40 -18.54
N VAL A 8 -29.24 23.32 -17.82
CA VAL A 8 -28.46 22.08 -17.70
C VAL A 8 -29.08 21.19 -16.61
N PRO A 9 -29.57 19.99 -16.95
CA PRO A 9 -30.13 19.09 -15.95
C PRO A 9 -29.04 18.59 -15.02
N ARG A 10 -29.37 18.52 -13.72
CA ARG A 10 -28.49 17.99 -12.65
C ARG A 10 -27.10 18.61 -12.62
N THR A 11 -27.01 19.92 -12.85
CA THR A 11 -25.76 20.69 -12.84
C THR A 11 -24.88 20.38 -11.63
N GLU A 12 -25.43 20.31 -10.42
CA GLU A 12 -24.65 20.01 -9.22
C GLU A 12 -23.96 18.64 -9.30
N SER A 13 -24.68 17.59 -9.69
CA SER A 13 -24.11 16.24 -9.85
C SER A 13 -23.02 16.20 -10.92
N LYS A 14 -23.27 16.85 -12.07
CA LYS A 14 -22.30 16.94 -13.17
C LYS A 14 -21.03 17.67 -12.76
N LEU A 15 -21.15 18.76 -12.00
CA LEU A 15 -20.02 19.50 -11.46
C LEU A 15 -19.21 18.68 -10.45
N LYS A 16 -19.87 17.90 -9.58
CA LYS A 16 -19.18 16.98 -8.65
C LYS A 16 -18.37 15.93 -9.39
N VAL A 17 -18.93 15.33 -10.44
CA VAL A 17 -18.23 14.34 -11.28
C VAL A 17 -17.07 14.98 -12.05
N PHE A 18 -17.25 16.20 -12.57
CA PHE A 18 -16.14 16.93 -13.21
C PHE A 18 -15.02 17.29 -12.23
N SER A 19 -15.35 17.75 -11.02
CA SER A 19 -14.35 18.02 -9.99
C SER A 19 -13.53 16.76 -9.70
N PHE A 20 -14.20 15.61 -9.54
CA PHE A 20 -13.52 14.33 -9.33
C PHE A 20 -12.63 13.98 -10.52
N LYS A 21 -13.12 14.09 -11.77
CA LYS A 21 -12.32 13.86 -12.98
C LYS A 21 -11.03 14.68 -13.02
N LEU A 22 -11.09 15.95 -12.59
CA LEU A 22 -9.92 16.84 -12.55
C LEU A 22 -8.91 16.46 -11.45
N GLN A 23 -9.40 15.94 -10.32
CA GLN A 23 -8.57 15.57 -9.16
C GLN A 23 -8.04 14.13 -9.22
N PHE A 24 -8.66 13.26 -10.03
CA PHE A 24 -8.36 11.83 -10.08
C PHE A 24 -6.87 11.53 -10.27
N GLY A 25 -6.22 12.20 -11.23
CA GLY A 25 -4.82 11.95 -11.55
C GLY A 25 -3.87 12.23 -10.38
N SER A 26 -4.06 13.35 -9.67
CA SER A 26 -3.26 13.66 -8.49
C SER A 26 -3.54 12.71 -7.33
N GLN A 27 -4.82 12.39 -7.07
CA GLN A 27 -5.19 11.44 -6.02
C GLN A 27 -4.57 10.06 -6.24
N VAL A 28 -4.61 9.54 -7.47
CA VAL A 28 -3.99 8.26 -7.83
C VAL A 28 -2.46 8.32 -7.65
N SER A 29 -1.83 9.40 -8.10
CA SER A 29 -0.37 9.58 -8.00
C SER A 29 0.09 9.63 -6.54
N ASP A 30 -0.59 10.42 -5.71
CA ASP A 30 -0.22 10.61 -4.30
C ASP A 30 -0.44 9.33 -3.48
N LEU A 31 -1.56 8.63 -3.70
CA LEU A 31 -1.81 7.35 -3.06
C LEU A 31 -0.79 6.29 -3.53
N ARG A 32 -0.46 6.24 -4.81
CA ARG A 32 0.56 5.33 -5.35
C ARG A 32 1.93 5.58 -4.74
N LYS A 33 2.32 6.84 -4.56
CA LYS A 33 3.60 7.21 -3.91
C LYS A 33 3.63 6.72 -2.47
N SER A 34 2.55 6.94 -1.73
CA SER A 34 2.41 6.53 -0.33
C SER A 34 2.40 5.01 -0.16
N LEU A 35 1.75 4.27 -1.07
CA LEU A 35 1.77 2.81 -1.07
C LEU A 35 3.17 2.25 -1.37
N ASN A 36 3.91 2.89 -2.27
CA ASN A 36 5.27 2.45 -2.59
C ASN A 36 6.27 2.75 -1.46
N SER A 37 6.10 3.82 -0.69
CA SER A 37 6.97 4.07 0.47
C SER A 37 6.78 3.00 1.56
N VAL A 38 5.53 2.60 1.84
CA VAL A 38 5.21 1.50 2.78
C VAL A 38 5.78 0.16 2.32
N ARG A 39 5.93 -0.05 1.00
CA ARG A 39 6.46 -1.30 0.43
C ARG A 39 7.99 -1.43 0.52
N SER A 40 8.72 -0.37 0.84
CA SER A 40 10.19 -0.43 1.02
C SER A 40 10.53 -1.15 2.33
N SER A 41 11.45 -2.09 2.46
CA SER A 41 12.78 -2.31 1.88
C SER A 41 13.04 -3.80 1.60
N SER A 42 13.58 -4.14 0.43
CA SER A 42 13.93 -5.53 0.11
C SER A 42 15.18 -6.01 0.86
N LYS A 43 16.17 -5.13 1.07
CA LYS A 43 17.42 -5.49 1.76
C LYS A 43 17.22 -5.66 3.25
N PHE A 44 16.50 -4.75 3.91
CA PHE A 44 16.15 -4.86 5.32
C PHE A 44 15.39 -6.16 5.59
N LYS A 45 14.43 -6.53 4.74
CA LYS A 45 13.71 -7.81 4.85
C LYS A 45 14.66 -9.00 4.79
N ARG A 46 15.63 -9.00 3.88
CA ARG A 46 16.63 -10.09 3.76
C ARG A 46 17.60 -10.13 4.96
N VAL A 47 18.00 -8.98 5.50
CA VAL A 47 18.79 -8.90 6.73
C VAL A 47 18.01 -9.50 7.90
N MET A 48 16.74 -9.12 8.05
CA MET A 48 15.86 -9.68 9.07
C MET A 48 15.72 -11.20 8.91
N GLN A 49 15.49 -11.70 7.69
CA GLN A 49 15.40 -13.15 7.42
C GLN A 49 16.69 -13.88 7.81
N THR A 50 17.85 -13.29 7.53
CA THR A 50 19.15 -13.84 7.93
C THR A 50 19.25 -13.95 9.44
N ILE A 51 18.79 -12.93 10.18
CA ILE A 51 18.73 -12.95 11.65
C ILE A 51 17.79 -14.05 12.16
N LEU A 52 16.61 -14.22 11.55
CA LEU A 52 15.66 -15.28 11.91
C LEU A 52 16.26 -16.68 11.69
N SER A 53 16.88 -16.92 10.53
CA SER A 53 17.54 -18.20 10.22
C SER A 53 18.66 -18.51 11.22
N LEU A 54 19.46 -17.51 11.58
CA LEU A 54 20.51 -17.65 12.58
C LEU A 54 19.94 -17.94 13.97
N GLY A 55 18.88 -17.23 14.37
CA GLY A 55 18.16 -17.47 15.61
C GLY A 55 17.57 -18.89 15.69
N ASN A 56 16.92 -19.37 14.62
CA ASN A 56 16.38 -20.72 14.55
C ASN A 56 17.47 -21.79 14.63
N ALA A 57 18.59 -21.60 13.93
CA ALA A 57 19.73 -22.50 14.00
C ALA A 57 20.32 -22.59 15.42
N LEU A 58 20.48 -21.45 16.10
CA LEU A 58 21.00 -21.42 17.47
C LEU A 58 20.03 -22.02 18.50
N ASN A 59 18.72 -21.90 18.27
CA ASN A 59 17.69 -22.38 19.18
C ASN A 59 17.14 -23.76 18.79
N GLN A 60 17.80 -24.48 17.88
CA GLN A 60 17.38 -25.79 17.41
C GLN A 60 17.16 -26.75 18.59
N GLY A 61 16.04 -27.47 18.59
CA GLY A 61 15.66 -28.37 19.68
C GLY A 61 14.97 -27.70 20.87
N THR A 62 14.77 -26.38 20.84
CA THR A 62 13.96 -25.65 21.82
C THR A 62 12.63 -25.19 21.23
N ALA A 63 11.70 -24.73 22.07
CA ALA A 63 10.46 -24.09 21.62
C ALA A 63 10.66 -22.85 20.72
N ARG A 64 11.88 -22.28 20.67
CA ARG A 64 12.25 -21.12 19.85
C ARG A 64 12.99 -21.48 18.55
N GLY A 65 13.25 -22.76 18.29
CA GLY A 65 14.03 -23.23 17.14
C GLY A 65 13.30 -23.25 15.79
N SER A 66 11.99 -23.00 15.79
CA SER A 66 11.12 -23.02 14.60
C SER A 66 10.28 -21.74 14.52
N ALA A 67 10.85 -20.62 14.92
CA ALA A 67 10.14 -19.35 14.90
C ALA A 67 9.87 -18.93 13.44
N VAL A 68 8.66 -18.43 13.21
CA VAL A 68 8.25 -17.81 11.93
C VAL A 68 8.54 -16.30 11.90
N GLY A 69 8.92 -15.74 13.05
CA GLY A 69 9.13 -14.32 13.30
C GLY A 69 9.74 -14.05 14.67
N PHE A 70 10.14 -12.80 14.94
CA PHE A 70 10.69 -12.36 16.22
C PHE A 70 10.42 -10.87 16.47
N ARG A 71 10.26 -10.49 17.73
CA ARG A 71 10.06 -9.08 18.11
C ARG A 71 11.29 -8.22 17.89
N LEU A 72 11.10 -6.97 17.44
CA LEU A 72 12.19 -6.03 17.16
C LEU A 72 13.07 -5.75 18.38
N ASP A 73 12.49 -5.77 19.59
CA ASP A 73 13.23 -5.65 20.86
C ASP A 73 14.32 -6.72 21.02
N SER A 74 14.16 -7.87 20.37
CA SER A 74 15.11 -8.98 20.43
C SER A 74 16.36 -8.74 19.60
N LEU A 75 16.37 -7.74 18.72
CA LEU A 75 17.57 -7.30 17.99
C LEU A 75 18.67 -6.81 18.94
N LEU A 76 18.30 -6.22 20.08
CA LEU A 76 19.25 -5.78 21.11
C LEU A 76 20.06 -6.97 21.68
N LYS A 77 19.51 -8.19 21.65
CA LYS A 77 20.19 -9.38 22.16
C LYS A 77 21.30 -9.89 21.25
N LEU A 78 21.40 -9.39 20.01
CA LEU A 78 22.46 -9.77 19.07
C LEU A 78 23.84 -9.32 19.56
N THR A 79 23.92 -8.19 20.27
CA THR A 79 25.15 -7.70 20.87
C THR A 79 25.51 -8.45 22.17
N ASP A 80 24.51 -9.00 22.86
CA ASP A 80 24.70 -9.67 24.15
C ASP A 80 25.04 -11.16 24.00
N THR A 81 24.52 -11.79 22.96
CA THR A 81 24.74 -13.22 22.70
C THR A 81 26.16 -13.45 22.21
N ARG A 82 26.97 -14.19 22.98
CA ARG A 82 28.39 -14.44 22.69
C ARG A 82 28.68 -15.90 22.34
N ALA A 83 29.67 -16.10 21.50
CA ALA A 83 30.28 -17.42 21.29
C ALA A 83 30.92 -17.93 22.59
N ARG A 84 31.10 -19.25 22.71
CA ARG A 84 31.69 -19.91 23.90
C ARG A 84 33.04 -19.34 24.34
N ASN A 85 33.80 -18.76 23.41
CA ASN A 85 35.11 -18.14 23.69
C ASN A 85 35.03 -16.65 24.10
N ASN A 86 33.82 -16.07 24.22
CA ASN A 86 33.51 -14.68 24.56
C ASN A 86 34.11 -13.58 23.65
N ARG A 87 34.88 -13.93 22.62
CA ARG A 87 35.54 -12.98 21.71
C ARG A 87 34.63 -12.39 20.65
N MET A 88 33.51 -13.07 20.35
CA MET A 88 32.65 -12.73 19.22
C MET A 88 31.19 -12.77 19.64
N THR A 89 30.44 -11.71 19.31
CA THR A 89 28.99 -11.67 19.53
C THR A 89 28.25 -12.15 18.28
N LEU A 90 26.96 -12.42 18.42
CA LEU A 90 26.12 -12.80 17.30
C LEU A 90 26.01 -11.68 16.26
N MET A 91 26.04 -10.42 16.69
CA MET A 91 26.12 -9.27 15.79
C MET A 91 27.40 -9.27 14.95
N HIS A 92 28.57 -9.55 15.57
CA HIS A 92 29.82 -9.68 14.81
C HIS A 92 29.75 -10.83 13.80
N TYR A 93 29.12 -11.95 14.16
CA TYR A 93 28.89 -13.06 13.25
C TYR A 93 27.99 -12.69 12.09
N LEU A 94 26.87 -12.00 12.37
CA LEU A 94 25.96 -11.52 11.35
C LEU A 94 26.68 -10.60 10.35
N CYS A 95 27.44 -9.60 10.84
CA CYS A 95 28.22 -8.70 9.97
C CYS A 95 29.18 -9.48 9.08
N LYS A 96 29.87 -10.48 9.61
CA LYS A 96 30.75 -11.35 8.83
C LYS A 96 29.99 -12.13 7.76
N VAL A 97 28.87 -12.75 8.11
CA VAL A 97 28.03 -13.50 7.15
C VAL A 97 27.53 -12.59 6.04
N LEU A 98 27.07 -11.38 6.37
CA LEU A 98 26.63 -10.41 5.37
C LEU A 98 27.79 -10.00 4.47
N ALA A 99 28.97 -9.68 5.00
CA ALA A 99 30.12 -9.31 4.19
C ALA A 99 30.61 -10.44 3.27
N ASP A 100 30.66 -11.68 3.78
CA ASP A 100 31.22 -12.82 3.05
C ASP A 100 30.25 -13.42 2.03
N LYS A 101 28.93 -13.37 2.29
CA LYS A 101 27.91 -14.11 1.52
C LYS A 101 26.85 -13.24 0.87
N LEU A 102 26.56 -12.06 1.44
CA LEU A 102 25.47 -11.19 1.00
C LEU A 102 25.91 -9.71 0.99
N PRO A 103 27.04 -9.36 0.32
CA PRO A 103 27.61 -8.01 0.40
C PRO A 103 26.65 -6.93 -0.14
N GLU A 104 25.70 -7.30 -1.01
CA GLU A 104 24.65 -6.42 -1.51
C GLU A 104 23.69 -5.91 -0.42
N LEU A 105 23.72 -6.52 0.77
CA LEU A 105 22.91 -6.13 1.91
C LEU A 105 23.63 -5.17 2.86
N LEU A 106 24.93 -4.91 2.68
CA LEU A 106 25.71 -4.08 3.63
C LEU A 106 25.24 -2.63 3.69
N ASP A 107 24.59 -2.14 2.63
CA ASP A 107 24.00 -0.81 2.57
C ASP A 107 22.49 -0.82 2.78
N PHE A 108 21.94 -1.84 3.44
CA PHE A 108 20.51 -1.91 3.78
C PHE A 108 20.02 -0.69 4.57
N SER A 109 20.90 0.01 5.28
CA SER A 109 20.56 1.24 6.00
C SER A 109 20.06 2.35 5.08
N LYS A 110 20.49 2.39 3.80
CA LYS A 110 19.96 3.34 2.81
C LYS A 110 18.50 3.05 2.48
N ASP A 111 18.08 1.80 2.58
CA ASP A 111 16.67 1.47 2.43
C ASP A 111 15.85 1.86 3.68
N LEU A 112 16.50 2.25 4.80
CA LEU A 112 15.81 2.83 5.96
C LEU A 112 15.51 4.32 5.75
N ASP A 113 16.15 4.99 4.80
CA ASP A 113 15.83 6.38 4.48
C ASP A 113 14.39 6.50 3.93
N SER A 114 13.88 5.45 3.26
CA SER A 114 12.49 5.38 2.80
C SER A 114 11.50 4.97 3.90
N LEU A 115 11.98 4.53 5.08
CA LEU A 115 11.13 4.22 6.23
C LEU A 115 10.68 5.48 6.99
N GLU A 116 11.42 6.58 6.97
CA GLU A 116 10.99 7.82 7.63
C GLU A 116 9.72 8.42 6.99
N PRO A 117 9.57 8.50 5.65
CA PRO A 117 8.29 8.83 5.04
C PRO A 117 7.21 7.80 5.38
N ALA A 118 7.54 6.50 5.38
CA ALA A 118 6.58 5.43 5.65
C ALA A 118 6.03 5.45 7.09
N SER A 119 6.84 5.82 8.09
CA SER A 119 6.41 5.92 9.49
C SER A 119 5.39 7.05 9.71
N LYS A 120 5.39 8.05 8.83
CA LYS A 120 4.42 9.16 8.82
C LYS A 120 3.12 8.80 8.09
N VAL A 121 3.09 7.72 7.31
CA VAL A 121 1.89 7.28 6.60
C VAL A 121 0.97 6.54 7.56
N GLN A 122 -0.21 7.11 7.81
CA GLN A 122 -1.27 6.44 8.56
C GLN A 122 -1.99 5.45 7.64
N LEU A 123 -1.99 4.16 7.98
CA LEU A 123 -2.66 3.12 7.17
C LEU A 123 -4.16 3.42 6.98
N LYS A 124 -4.80 4.02 7.98
CA LYS A 124 -6.18 4.50 7.91
C LYS A 124 -6.38 5.53 6.79
N TYR A 125 -5.46 6.48 6.65
CA TYR A 125 -5.52 7.48 5.58
C TYR A 125 -5.45 6.83 4.20
N LEU A 126 -4.61 5.80 4.01
CA LEU A 126 -4.54 5.05 2.76
C LEU A 126 -5.86 4.37 2.41
N ALA A 127 -6.55 3.82 3.41
CA ALA A 127 -7.85 3.19 3.24
C ALA A 127 -8.93 4.22 2.84
N GLU A 128 -8.95 5.37 3.51
CA GLU A 128 -9.89 6.46 3.23
C GLU A 128 -9.70 7.04 1.82
N GLU A 129 -8.45 7.25 1.38
CA GLU A 129 -8.14 7.71 0.02
C GLU A 129 -8.57 6.68 -1.03
N MET A 130 -8.28 5.39 -0.80
CA MET A 130 -8.67 4.33 -1.71
C MET A 130 -10.20 4.22 -1.85
N GLN A 131 -10.91 4.39 -0.73
CA GLN A 131 -12.36 4.40 -0.71
C GLN A 131 -12.92 5.65 -1.43
N THR A 132 -12.27 6.80 -1.29
CA THR A 132 -12.64 8.05 -1.95
C THR A 132 -12.54 7.92 -3.47
N ILE A 133 -11.44 7.35 -3.98
CA ILE A 133 -11.26 7.09 -5.42
C ILE A 133 -12.34 6.12 -5.93
N SER A 134 -12.58 5.03 -5.20
CA SER A 134 -13.56 4.01 -5.58
C SER A 134 -14.99 4.57 -5.64
N LYS A 135 -15.41 5.30 -4.59
CA LYS A 135 -16.73 5.96 -4.54
C LYS A 135 -16.87 7.06 -5.59
N GLY A 136 -15.78 7.77 -5.90
CA GLY A 136 -15.77 8.79 -6.96
C GLY A 136 -16.06 8.18 -8.33
N LEU A 137 -15.43 7.05 -8.66
CA LEU A 137 -15.70 6.32 -9.89
C LEU A 137 -17.13 5.78 -9.96
N GLU A 138 -17.65 5.22 -8.87
CA GLU A 138 -19.06 4.79 -8.79
C GLU A 138 -20.03 5.93 -9.11
N LYS A 139 -19.77 7.14 -8.56
CA LYS A 139 -20.57 8.33 -8.85
C LYS A 139 -20.47 8.77 -10.32
N VAL A 140 -19.31 8.64 -10.95
CA VAL A 140 -19.13 8.94 -12.38
C VAL A 140 -19.99 8.01 -13.23
N VAL A 141 -19.96 6.71 -12.92
CA VAL A 141 -20.76 5.69 -13.63
C VAL A 141 -22.26 5.93 -13.44
N GLN A 142 -22.68 6.23 -12.21
CA GLN A 142 -24.07 6.54 -11.91
C GLN A 142 -24.56 7.78 -12.66
N GLU A 143 -23.79 8.86 -12.67
CA GLU A 143 -24.19 10.08 -13.39
C GLU A 143 -24.16 9.87 -14.90
N LEU A 144 -23.22 9.08 -15.43
CA LEU A 144 -23.19 8.74 -16.86
C LEU A 144 -24.47 8.03 -17.29
N SER A 145 -24.92 7.03 -16.53
CA SER A 145 -26.18 6.32 -16.78
C SER A 145 -27.39 7.24 -16.65
N THR A 146 -27.40 8.11 -15.63
CA THR A 146 -28.52 9.04 -15.43
C THR A 146 -28.61 10.08 -16.55
N ALA A 147 -27.45 10.53 -17.07
CA ALA A 147 -27.33 11.53 -18.14
C ALA A 147 -27.84 11.06 -19.50
N GLU A 148 -28.09 9.77 -19.71
CA GLU A 148 -28.70 9.26 -20.94
C GLU A 148 -30.12 9.80 -21.16
N ASN A 149 -30.83 10.11 -20.07
CA ASN A 149 -32.20 10.63 -20.10
C ASN A 149 -32.28 12.15 -20.36
N ASP A 150 -31.14 12.84 -20.47
CA ASP A 150 -31.13 14.30 -20.64
C ASP A 150 -31.25 14.77 -22.10
N GLY A 151 -31.19 13.84 -23.05
CA GLY A 151 -31.17 14.17 -24.46
C GLY A 151 -29.87 14.88 -24.91
N PRO A 152 -29.90 15.63 -26.03
CA PRO A 152 -28.70 16.13 -26.70
C PRO A 152 -27.85 17.09 -25.87
N ILE A 153 -28.44 17.76 -24.87
CA ILE A 153 -27.72 18.74 -24.03
C ILE A 153 -26.57 18.10 -23.23
N SER A 154 -26.66 16.80 -22.95
CA SER A 154 -25.65 16.05 -22.20
C SER A 154 -24.71 15.24 -23.09
N GLU A 155 -24.82 15.31 -24.43
CA GLU A 155 -24.04 14.45 -25.33
C GLU A 155 -22.53 14.59 -25.11
N LYS A 156 -22.03 15.83 -25.17
CA LYS A 156 -20.60 16.13 -24.94
C LYS A 156 -20.14 15.71 -23.54
N PHE A 157 -21.00 15.84 -22.54
CA PHE A 157 -20.72 15.42 -21.18
C PHE A 157 -20.54 13.89 -21.12
N ARG A 158 -21.44 13.12 -21.73
CA ARG A 158 -21.38 11.65 -21.75
C ARG A 158 -20.12 11.14 -22.47
N ILE A 159 -19.78 11.71 -23.63
CA ILE A 159 -18.56 11.34 -24.37
C ILE A 159 -17.32 11.55 -23.49
N ALA A 160 -17.18 12.73 -22.88
CA ALA A 160 -16.03 13.04 -22.03
C ALA A 160 -15.91 12.14 -20.79
N LEU A 161 -17.04 11.69 -20.22
CA LEU A 161 -17.01 10.74 -19.10
C LEU A 161 -16.69 9.31 -19.54
N LYS A 162 -17.17 8.86 -20.71
CA LYS A 162 -16.83 7.53 -21.25
C LYS A 162 -15.34 7.41 -21.52
N GLU A 163 -14.74 8.43 -22.14
CA GLU A 163 -13.29 8.50 -22.38
C GLU A 163 -12.50 8.46 -21.06
N PHE A 164 -12.92 9.26 -20.07
CA PHE A 164 -12.29 9.27 -18.75
C PHE A 164 -12.39 7.91 -18.04
N LEU A 165 -13.56 7.27 -18.05
CA LEU A 165 -13.74 5.97 -17.40
C LEU A 165 -12.85 4.89 -18.01
N CYS A 166 -12.67 4.91 -19.34
CA CYS A 166 -11.82 3.95 -20.03
C CYS A 166 -10.38 3.92 -19.48
N SER A 167 -9.79 5.10 -19.22
CA SER A 167 -8.46 5.18 -18.60
C SER A 167 -8.50 4.99 -17.07
N ALA A 168 -9.46 5.63 -16.41
CA ALA A 168 -9.51 5.69 -14.95
C ALA A 168 -9.74 4.31 -14.29
N GLU A 169 -10.53 3.44 -14.92
CA GLU A 169 -10.75 2.08 -14.42
C GLU A 169 -9.47 1.24 -14.43
N GLY A 170 -8.64 1.39 -15.46
CA GLY A 170 -7.35 0.72 -15.54
C GLY A 170 -6.41 1.14 -14.42
N GLU A 171 -6.31 2.45 -14.19
CA GLU A 171 -5.48 3.03 -13.14
C GLU A 171 -5.97 2.65 -11.74
N ALA A 172 -7.27 2.72 -11.49
CA ALA A 172 -7.87 2.34 -10.22
C ALA A 172 -7.66 0.86 -9.92
N ARG A 173 -7.77 -0.02 -10.92
CA ARG A 173 -7.49 -1.46 -10.77
C ARG A 173 -6.03 -1.73 -10.42
N ALA A 174 -5.09 -1.04 -11.07
CA ALA A 174 -3.68 -1.15 -10.75
C ALA A 174 -3.39 -0.66 -9.32
N LEU A 175 -4.01 0.45 -8.92
CA LEU A 175 -3.88 1.00 -7.56
C LEU A 175 -4.46 0.06 -6.50
N ALA A 176 -5.61 -0.57 -6.78
CA ALA A 176 -6.22 -1.58 -5.92
C ALA A 176 -5.34 -2.79 -5.68
N SER A 177 -4.71 -3.29 -6.76
CA SER A 177 -3.78 -4.41 -6.67
C SER A 177 -2.57 -4.04 -5.81
N LEU A 178 -2.03 -2.83 -5.99
CA LEU A 178 -0.95 -2.32 -5.17
C LEU A 178 -1.37 -2.18 -3.69
N TYR A 179 -2.54 -1.62 -3.42
CA TYR A 179 -3.10 -1.50 -2.07
C TYR A 179 -3.25 -2.86 -1.38
N SER A 180 -3.81 -3.86 -2.07
CA SER A 180 -3.94 -5.22 -1.54
C SER A 180 -2.58 -5.87 -1.26
N LEU A 181 -1.59 -5.66 -2.15
CA LEU A 181 -0.24 -6.17 -1.96
C LEU A 181 0.45 -5.54 -0.74
N VAL A 182 0.26 -4.24 -0.54
CA VAL A 182 0.77 -3.53 0.65
C VAL A 182 0.12 -4.07 1.91
N GLY A 183 -1.20 -4.26 1.93
CA GLY A 183 -1.90 -4.86 3.08
C GLY A 183 -1.34 -6.23 3.47
N LYS A 184 -1.22 -7.13 2.50
CA LYS A 184 -0.59 -8.45 2.73
C LYS A 184 0.84 -8.35 3.24
N SER A 185 1.59 -7.35 2.78
CA SER A 185 2.97 -7.13 3.23
C SER A 185 3.01 -6.63 4.67
N VAL A 186 2.11 -5.73 5.07
CA VAL A 186 1.95 -5.24 6.43
C VAL A 186 1.56 -6.38 7.37
N ASP A 187 0.54 -7.18 7.02
CA ASP A 187 0.12 -8.34 7.82
C ASP A 187 1.26 -9.34 8.01
N ALA A 188 2.01 -9.63 6.93
CA ALA A 188 3.18 -10.49 7.00
C ALA A 188 4.28 -9.90 7.90
N LEU A 189 4.48 -8.58 7.91
CA LEU A 189 5.46 -7.93 8.78
C LEU A 189 5.04 -7.95 10.25
N ILE A 190 3.75 -7.76 10.56
CA ILE A 190 3.24 -7.88 11.93
C ILE A 190 3.50 -9.28 12.47
N LEU A 191 3.15 -10.32 11.70
CA LEU A 191 3.42 -11.71 12.05
C LEU A 191 4.92 -11.99 12.16
N TYR A 192 5.70 -11.49 11.20
CA TYR A 192 7.15 -11.64 11.18
C TYR A 192 7.82 -10.97 12.38
N PHE A 193 7.32 -9.83 12.84
CA PHE A 193 7.81 -9.18 14.04
C PHE A 193 7.17 -9.72 15.32
N GLY A 194 6.35 -10.78 15.24
CA GLY A 194 5.70 -11.38 16.41
C GLY A 194 4.81 -10.40 17.17
N GLU A 195 4.32 -9.36 16.50
CA GLU A 195 3.37 -8.38 17.02
C GLU A 195 1.95 -8.91 16.89
N ASP A 196 1.03 -8.39 17.70
CA ASP A 196 -0.37 -8.81 17.69
C ASP A 196 -1.14 -8.11 16.53
N PRO A 197 -1.71 -8.85 15.56
CA PRO A 197 -2.52 -8.28 14.49
C PRO A 197 -3.73 -7.47 14.98
N ALA A 198 -4.27 -7.78 16.16
CA ALA A 198 -5.38 -7.03 16.74
C ALA A 198 -4.98 -5.61 17.19
N ARG A 199 -3.69 -5.36 17.39
CA ARG A 199 -3.15 -4.06 17.81
C ARG A 199 -2.72 -3.18 16.63
N CYS A 200 -2.65 -3.72 15.41
CA CYS A 200 -2.25 -3.02 14.18
C CYS A 200 -3.08 -3.46 12.95
N PRO A 201 -4.40 -3.21 12.91
CA PRO A 201 -5.24 -3.69 11.81
C PRO A 201 -4.97 -2.93 10.50
N TYR A 202 -4.76 -3.67 9.40
CA TYR A 202 -4.85 -3.14 8.04
C TYR A 202 -6.30 -3.26 7.55
N GLU A 203 -6.94 -2.15 7.18
CA GLU A 203 -8.32 -2.16 6.71
C GLU A 203 -8.44 -2.72 5.28
N HIS A 204 -9.36 -3.65 5.07
CA HIS A 204 -9.63 -4.23 3.76
C HIS A 204 -10.64 -3.36 3.01
N VAL A 205 -10.18 -2.59 2.01
CA VAL A 205 -11.07 -1.84 1.12
C VAL A 205 -11.42 -2.70 -0.11
N GLY A 206 -12.65 -3.23 -0.14
CA GLY A 206 -13.17 -3.95 -1.30
C GLY A 206 -13.61 -2.99 -2.40
N ILE A 207 -13.06 -3.14 -3.61
CA ILE A 207 -13.52 -2.39 -4.79
C ILE A 207 -14.55 -3.24 -5.53
N LYS A 208 -15.78 -2.74 -5.60
CA LYS A 208 -16.79 -3.33 -6.46
C LYS A 208 -16.45 -2.96 -7.91
N LYS A 209 -16.37 -3.97 -8.80
CA LYS A 209 -16.29 -3.69 -10.25
C LYS A 209 -17.51 -2.85 -10.64
N ALA A 210 -17.29 -1.72 -11.30
CA ALA A 210 -18.37 -1.01 -11.96
C ALA A 210 -19.00 -1.92 -13.02
N PRO A 211 -20.33 -1.99 -13.13
CA PRO A 211 -20.99 -2.68 -14.24
C PRO A 211 -20.62 -1.97 -15.53
N VAL A 212 -20.06 -2.72 -16.48
CA VAL A 212 -19.80 -2.25 -17.85
C VAL A 212 -21.18 -1.97 -18.47
N PRO A 213 -21.49 -0.73 -18.89
CA PRO A 213 -22.72 -0.49 -19.63
C PRO A 213 -22.63 -1.25 -20.96
N ALA A 214 -23.63 -2.08 -21.23
CA ALA A 214 -23.74 -2.77 -22.52
C ALA A 214 -23.78 -1.72 -23.64
N SER A 215 -22.97 -1.96 -24.67
CA SER A 215 -22.86 -1.17 -25.89
C SER A 215 -24.18 -1.03 -26.64
#